data_AF-A0A2M8ABH4-F1
#
_entry.id   AF-A0A2M8ABH4-F1
#
_cell.length_a   1.000
_cell.length_b   1.000
_cell.length_c   1.000
_cell.angle_alpha   90.00
_cell.angle_beta   90.00
_cell.angle_gamma   90.00
#
_symmetry.space_group_name_H-M   'P 1'
#
loop_
_entity.id
_entity.type
_entity.pdbx_description
1 polymer ?
#
loop_
_entity_poly.entity_id
_entity_poly.type
_entity_poly.pdbx_seq_one_letter_code
_entity_poly.pdbx_strand_id
1 'polypeptide(L)'
;MRRKKILIFIDWYKPGFKAGGPIRSISNLVDQLHEKVAIYIVTRNTDYLESISYTTVKTDEWNTIDGAQVFYLSSQNTTAKTIKNLIKEVQPNTVYCNSLYSYYFSLLPIYIAKKLHIRVVLAVRGMLSKGSLGVKSRKKLFFLQSAKFIGYFKNVIFHATTLDEKKDIKKAFGKKTTV
;
A
#
# COMPACT_ATOMS: atom_id res chain seq x y z
N MET A 1 7.93 25.77 -6.97
CA MET A 1 7.27 25.02 -5.86
C MET A 1 7.82 23.60 -5.79
N ARG A 2 8.06 23.06 -4.59
CA ARG A 2 8.55 21.67 -4.44
C ARG A 2 7.42 20.69 -4.82
N ARG A 3 7.67 19.74 -5.73
CA ARG A 3 6.67 18.71 -6.10
C ARG A 3 6.20 17.97 -4.85
N LYS A 4 4.88 17.74 -4.73
CA LYS A 4 4.34 16.91 -3.64
C LYS A 4 4.93 15.50 -3.74
N LYS A 5 5.17 14.87 -2.60
CA LYS A 5 5.71 13.51 -2.51
C LYS A 5 4.64 12.53 -2.05
N ILE A 6 4.51 11.42 -2.77
CA ILE A 6 3.67 10.28 -2.37
C ILE A 6 4.58 9.08 -2.16
N LEU A 7 4.46 8.44 -0.99
CA LEU A 7 5.14 7.18 -0.69
C LEU A 7 4.11 6.05 -0.70
N ILE A 8 4.25 5.16 -1.67
CA ILE A 8 3.36 4.03 -1.93
C ILE A 8 3.95 2.77 -1.29
N PHE A 9 3.14 2.02 -0.55
CA PHE A 9 3.49 0.68 -0.07
C PHE A 9 2.62 -0.36 -0.80
N ILE A 10 3.27 -1.34 -1.40
CA ILE A 10 2.62 -2.46 -2.11
C ILE A 10 3.50 -3.71 -2.02
N ASP A 11 2.89 -4.89 -1.81
CA ASP A 11 3.67 -6.13 -1.65
C ASP A 11 4.49 -6.48 -2.90
N TRP A 12 3.96 -6.27 -4.11
CA TRP A 12 4.62 -6.60 -5.36
C TRP A 12 4.47 -5.47 -6.37
N TYR A 13 5.51 -5.23 -7.16
CA TYR A 13 5.54 -4.22 -8.22
C TYR A 13 6.38 -4.73 -9.39
N LYS A 14 6.54 -3.90 -10.43
CA LYS A 14 7.49 -4.15 -11.52
C LYS A 14 8.88 -4.48 -10.95
N PRO A 15 9.74 -5.27 -11.63
CA PRO A 15 9.47 -5.98 -12.88
C PRO A 15 8.55 -7.19 -12.73
N GLY A 16 8.05 -7.49 -11.53
CA GLY A 16 7.06 -8.53 -11.29
C GLY A 16 5.77 -8.32 -12.09
N PHE A 17 5.10 -9.44 -12.35
CA PHE A 17 3.87 -9.49 -13.14
C PHE A 17 2.84 -10.48 -12.57
N LYS A 18 3.26 -11.42 -11.69
CA LYS A 18 2.40 -12.51 -11.20
C LYS A 18 1.25 -12.05 -10.33
N ALA A 19 1.39 -10.93 -9.62
CA ALA A 19 0.30 -10.37 -8.82
C ALA A 19 -0.81 -9.72 -9.67
N GLY A 20 -0.56 -9.39 -10.94
CA GLY A 20 -1.54 -8.83 -11.86
C GLY A 20 -2.09 -7.46 -11.43
N GLY A 21 -3.38 -7.41 -11.06
CA GLY A 21 -4.17 -6.19 -10.85
C GLY A 21 -3.55 -5.11 -9.95
N PRO A 22 -2.99 -5.45 -8.77
CA PRO A 22 -2.31 -4.49 -7.90
C PRO A 22 -1.13 -3.79 -8.57
N ILE A 23 -0.31 -4.53 -9.34
CA ILE A 23 0.86 -3.98 -10.05
C ILE A 23 0.40 -3.03 -11.14
N ARG A 24 -0.54 -3.48 -12.00
CA ARG A 24 -1.10 -2.67 -13.09
C ARG A 24 -1.72 -1.38 -12.58
N SER A 25 -2.42 -1.45 -11.45
CA SER A 25 -3.06 -0.28 -10.84
C SER A 25 -2.06 0.80 -10.41
N ILE A 26 -0.91 0.40 -9.83
CA ILE A 26 0.13 1.36 -9.44
C ILE A 26 0.94 1.83 -10.64
N SER A 27 1.24 0.96 -11.61
CA SER A 27 1.89 1.36 -12.86
C SER A 27 1.11 2.48 -13.54
N ASN A 28 -0.19 2.27 -13.79
CA ASN A 28 -1.03 3.27 -14.44
C ASN A 28 -1.05 4.60 -13.66
N LEU A 29 -1.00 4.54 -12.33
CA LEU A 29 -0.94 5.74 -11.48
C LEU A 29 0.38 6.48 -11.67
N VAL A 30 1.50 5.75 -11.72
CA VAL A 30 2.83 6.32 -12.00
C VAL A 30 2.85 6.98 -13.38
N ASP A 31 2.42 6.24 -14.40
CA ASP A 31 2.40 6.70 -15.79
C ASP A 31 1.63 8.03 -15.93
N GLN A 32 0.52 8.18 -15.22
CA GLN A 32 -0.32 9.38 -15.28
C GLN A 32 0.18 10.57 -14.42
N LEU A 33 0.94 10.33 -13.36
CA LEU A 33 1.18 11.34 -12.32
C LEU A 33 2.66 11.67 -12.04
N HIS A 34 3.62 10.88 -12.50
CA HIS A 34 5.04 11.04 -12.14
C HIS A 34 5.63 12.40 -12.56
N GLU A 35 5.11 13.02 -13.63
CA GLU A 35 5.53 14.37 -14.05
C GLU A 35 5.04 15.47 -13.10
N LYS A 36 3.89 15.26 -12.44
CA LYS A 36 3.22 16.25 -11.58
C LYS A 36 3.58 16.07 -10.10
N VAL A 37 3.88 14.84 -9.68
CA VAL A 37 4.09 14.43 -8.29
C VAL A 37 5.30 13.51 -8.23
N ALA A 38 6.14 13.70 -7.21
CA ALA A 38 7.25 12.78 -6.97
C ALA A 38 6.74 11.49 -6.31
N ILE A 39 6.85 10.38 -7.03
CA ILE A 39 6.33 9.07 -6.59
C ILE A 39 7.48 8.20 -6.10
N TYR A 40 7.31 7.70 -4.88
CA TYR A 40 8.18 6.74 -4.24
C TYR A 40 7.37 5.47 -3.97
N ILE A 41 7.94 4.30 -4.18
CA ILE A 41 7.30 3.00 -4.00
C ILE A 41 8.20 2.13 -3.14
N VAL A 42 7.64 1.47 -2.13
CA VAL A 42 8.32 0.46 -1.32
C VAL A 42 7.63 -0.88 -1.57
N THR A 43 8.41 -1.85 -2.01
CA THR A 43 7.91 -3.17 -2.44
C THR A 43 8.89 -4.28 -2.09
N ARG A 44 8.50 -5.55 -2.27
CA ARG A 44 9.40 -6.69 -2.07
C ARG A 44 10.32 -6.87 -3.27
N ASN A 45 11.51 -7.40 -3.02
CA ASN A 45 12.44 -7.78 -4.08
C ASN A 45 12.11 -9.11 -4.78
N THR A 46 11.00 -9.77 -4.45
CA THR A 46 10.50 -10.99 -5.13
C THR A 46 9.10 -10.77 -5.71
N ASP A 47 8.70 -11.59 -6.68
CA ASP A 47 7.35 -11.58 -7.23
C ASP A 47 6.37 -12.41 -6.38
N TYR A 48 5.09 -12.34 -6.71
CA TYR A 48 4.05 -13.08 -6.04
C TYR A 48 4.29 -14.60 -6.11
N LEU A 49 4.32 -15.23 -4.92
CA LEU A 49 4.61 -16.65 -4.72
C LEU A 49 6.03 -17.10 -5.15
N GLU A 50 6.93 -16.15 -5.40
CA GLU A 50 8.32 -16.43 -5.73
C GLU A 50 9.25 -16.22 -4.54
N SER A 51 10.29 -17.05 -4.47
CA SER A 51 11.38 -16.96 -3.49
C SER A 51 12.64 -16.32 -4.05
N ILE A 52 12.79 -16.31 -5.38
CA ILE A 52 13.97 -15.77 -6.07
C ILE A 52 13.80 -14.25 -6.21
N SER A 53 14.82 -13.52 -5.79
CA SER A 53 14.85 -12.06 -5.93
C SER A 53 15.06 -11.65 -7.38
N TYR A 54 14.50 -10.50 -7.77
CA TYR A 54 14.74 -9.94 -9.10
C TYR A 54 16.24 -9.68 -9.31
N THR A 55 16.79 -10.19 -10.40
CA THR A 55 18.19 -10.00 -10.78
C THR A 55 18.45 -8.64 -11.44
N THR A 56 17.40 -7.97 -11.90
CA THR A 56 17.47 -6.71 -12.65
C THR A 56 17.29 -5.46 -11.79
N VAL A 57 17.20 -5.61 -10.46
CA VAL A 57 17.01 -4.48 -9.53
C VAL A 57 18.04 -4.55 -8.41
N LYS A 58 18.38 -3.40 -7.85
CA LYS A 58 19.18 -3.32 -6.63
C LYS A 58 18.30 -3.56 -5.42
N THR A 59 18.57 -4.63 -4.69
CA THR A 59 17.87 -4.95 -3.44
C THR A 59 18.34 -4.02 -2.32
N ASP A 60 17.42 -3.63 -1.45
CA ASP A 60 17.63 -2.71 -0.33
C ASP A 60 18.17 -1.32 -0.73
N GLU A 61 17.84 -0.92 -1.96
CA GLU A 61 18.22 0.37 -2.54
C GLU A 61 17.08 0.97 -3.37
N TRP A 62 17.16 2.29 -3.60
CA TRP A 62 16.26 2.98 -4.53
C TRP A 62 16.67 2.73 -5.99
N ASN A 63 15.69 2.36 -6.80
CA ASN A 63 15.82 2.12 -8.23
C ASN A 63 14.92 3.11 -8.99
N THR A 64 15.30 3.52 -10.19
CA THR A 64 14.45 4.37 -11.04
C THR A 64 13.69 3.50 -12.04
N ILE A 65 12.36 3.54 -11.98
CA ILE A 65 11.48 2.73 -12.84
C ILE A 65 10.31 3.59 -13.30
N ASP A 66 10.18 3.76 -14.62
CA ASP A 66 9.07 4.51 -15.26
C ASP A 66 8.81 5.89 -14.62
N GLY A 67 9.88 6.59 -14.23
CA GLY A 67 9.79 7.91 -13.58
C GLY A 67 9.49 7.91 -12.08
N ALA A 68 9.30 6.75 -11.45
CA ALA A 68 9.19 6.60 -10.00
C ALA A 68 10.51 6.10 -9.37
N GLN A 69 10.70 6.42 -8.08
CA GLN A 69 11.73 5.80 -7.24
C GLN A 69 11.14 4.58 -6.53
N VAL A 70 11.74 3.41 -6.70
CA VAL A 70 11.25 2.14 -6.16
C VAL A 70 12.31 1.50 -5.27
N PHE A 71 11.97 1.28 -4.00
CA PHE A 71 12.81 0.60 -3.02
C PHE A 71 12.37 -0.87 -2.90
N TYR A 72 13.29 -1.79 -3.20
CA TYR A 72 13.04 -3.23 -3.15
C TYR A 72 13.55 -3.83 -1.86
N LEU A 73 12.66 -4.12 -0.91
CA LEU A 73 13.03 -4.73 0.36
C LEU A 73 13.34 -6.22 0.18
N SER A 74 14.50 -6.63 0.69
CA SER A 74 14.78 -8.03 0.99
C SER A 74 13.89 -8.54 2.13
N SER A 75 13.75 -9.86 2.25
CA SER A 75 13.00 -10.45 3.37
C SER A 75 13.64 -10.12 4.72
N GLN A 76 14.98 -10.06 4.78
CA GLN A 76 15.74 -9.73 5.99
C GLN A 76 15.56 -8.27 6.41
N ASN A 77 15.46 -7.36 5.44
CA ASN A 77 15.31 -5.93 5.71
C ASN A 77 13.85 -5.47 5.80
N THR A 78 12.88 -6.35 5.57
CA THR A 78 11.44 -6.06 5.74
C THR A 78 11.09 -5.97 7.23
N THR A 79 11.44 -4.84 7.86
CA THR A 79 11.29 -4.61 9.30
C THR A 79 10.59 -3.30 9.62
N ALA A 80 10.07 -3.18 10.85
CA ALA A 80 9.47 -1.94 11.34
C ALA A 80 10.45 -0.75 11.35
N LYS A 81 11.72 -1.01 11.66
CA LYS A 81 12.78 0.01 11.66
C LYS A 81 13.00 0.53 10.25
N THR A 82 13.14 -0.36 9.28
CA THR A 82 13.38 -0.01 7.88
C THR A 82 12.20 0.79 7.30
N ILE A 83 10.95 0.33 7.50
CA ILE A 83 9.76 1.06 7.04
C ILE A 83 9.68 2.46 7.65
N LYS A 84 9.94 2.59 8.96
CA LYS A 84 9.97 3.90 9.64
C LYS A 84 11.06 4.81 9.06
N ASN A 85 12.24 4.26 8.79
CA ASN A 85 13.35 5.00 8.21
C ASN A 85 13.02 5.49 6.80
N LEU A 86 12.47 4.64 5.94
CA LEU A 86 12.04 5.01 4.59
C LEU A 86 11.00 6.14 4.60
N ILE A 87 10.01 6.09 5.51
CA ILE A 87 9.02 7.17 5.65
C ILE A 87 9.71 8.49 6.07
N LYS A 88 10.65 8.42 7.01
CA LYS A 88 11.39 9.60 7.50
C LYS A 88 12.36 10.17 6.47
N GLU A 89 12.98 9.32 5.67
CA GLU A 89 13.91 9.69 4.59
C GLU A 89 13.16 10.41 3.47
N VAL A 90 12.07 9.81 2.98
CA VAL A 90 11.28 10.37 1.87
C VAL A 90 10.57 11.65 2.28
N GLN A 91 10.14 11.75 3.54
CA GLN A 91 9.29 12.84 4.07
C GLN A 91 8.06 13.10 3.19
N PRO A 92 7.19 12.09 2.98
CA PRO A 92 6.08 12.20 2.06
C PRO A 92 4.99 13.12 2.58
N ASN A 93 4.26 13.78 1.67
CA ASN A 93 3.03 14.47 2.02
C ASN A 93 1.88 13.47 2.25
N THR A 94 1.92 12.34 1.54
CA THR A 94 0.92 11.28 1.62
C THR A 94 1.59 9.91 1.63
N VAL A 95 1.18 9.05 2.55
CA VAL A 95 1.44 7.60 2.49
C VAL A 95 0.23 6.92 1.85
N TYR A 96 0.46 6.15 0.80
CA TYR A 96 -0.56 5.41 0.06
C TYR A 96 -0.31 3.91 0.22
N CYS A 97 -1.26 3.15 0.74
CA CYS A 97 -1.15 1.70 0.90
C CYS A 97 -2.05 0.98 -0.10
N ASN A 98 -1.48 0.09 -0.91
CA ASN A 98 -2.18 -0.62 -1.98
C ASN A 98 -2.47 -2.09 -1.61
N SER A 99 -2.84 -2.33 -0.37
CA SER A 99 -3.26 -3.62 0.18
C SER A 99 -3.99 -3.34 1.50
N LEU A 100 -4.93 -4.18 1.89
CA LEU A 100 -5.66 -4.01 3.16
C LEU A 100 -5.01 -4.80 4.31
N TYR A 101 -4.54 -6.00 4.02
CA TYR A 101 -4.16 -6.98 5.03
C TYR A 101 -2.64 -7.12 5.22
N SER A 102 -1.83 -6.46 4.39
CA SER A 102 -0.37 -6.59 4.48
C SER A 102 0.16 -5.90 5.74
N TYR A 103 0.80 -6.66 6.62
CA TYR A 103 1.36 -6.10 7.84
C TYR A 103 2.42 -5.04 7.54
N TYR A 104 3.43 -5.40 6.73
CA TYR A 104 4.57 -4.53 6.41
C TYR A 104 4.27 -3.51 5.31
N PHE A 105 3.31 -3.77 4.42
CA PHE A 105 3.01 -2.87 3.29
C PHE A 105 1.66 -2.15 3.44
N SER A 106 1.01 -2.25 4.60
CA SER A 106 -0.23 -1.50 4.86
C SER A 106 -0.38 -1.13 6.32
N LEU A 107 -0.51 -2.10 7.22
CA LEU A 107 -0.81 -1.81 8.64
C LEU A 107 0.31 -0.97 9.27
N LEU A 108 1.53 -1.47 9.25
CA LEU A 108 2.66 -0.81 9.87
C LEU A 108 2.95 0.59 9.25
N PRO A 109 2.97 0.77 7.92
CA PRO A 109 3.05 2.10 7.31
C PRO A 109 1.93 3.06 7.74
N ILE A 110 0.67 2.60 7.77
CA ILE A 110 -0.48 3.41 8.21
C ILE A 110 -0.28 3.87 9.65
N TYR A 111 0.09 2.95 10.54
CA TYR A 111 0.33 3.27 11.94
C TYR A 111 1.43 4.32 12.13
N ILE A 112 2.56 4.13 11.44
CA ILE A 112 3.69 5.07 11.51
C ILE A 112 3.30 6.43 10.92
N ALA A 113 2.66 6.46 9.76
CA ALA A 113 2.21 7.68 9.10
C ALA A 113 1.25 8.49 9.98
N LYS A 114 0.30 7.82 10.64
CA LYS A 114 -0.62 8.47 11.59
C LYS A 114 0.12 9.10 12.77
N LYS A 115 1.11 8.40 13.35
CA LYS A 115 1.95 8.95 14.42
C LYS A 115 2.78 10.16 13.98
N LEU A 116 3.13 10.23 12.70
CA LEU A 116 3.85 11.35 12.11
C LEU A 116 2.92 12.44 11.53
N HIS A 117 1.60 12.34 11.76
CA HIS A 117 0.59 13.25 11.22
C HIS A 117 0.63 13.40 9.68
N ILE A 118 1.07 12.35 8.98
CA ILE A 118 1.11 12.30 7.51
C ILE A 118 -0.26 11.84 6.99
N ARG A 119 -0.73 12.44 5.89
CA ARG A 119 -1.98 12.03 5.23
C ARG A 119 -1.88 10.57 4.78
N VAL A 120 -2.90 9.77 5.06
CA VAL A 120 -2.93 8.35 4.70
C VAL A 120 -4.05 8.08 3.70
N VAL A 121 -3.71 7.39 2.62
CA VAL A 121 -4.67 6.83 1.65
C VAL A 121 -4.53 5.31 1.61
N LEU A 122 -5.66 4.59 1.59
CA LEU A 122 -5.69 3.13 1.58
C LEU A 122 -6.60 2.61 0.46
N ALA A 123 -6.04 1.87 -0.49
CA ALA A 123 -6.81 1.17 -1.51
C ALA A 123 -7.06 -0.28 -1.09
N VAL A 124 -8.33 -0.69 -1.03
CA VAL A 124 -8.71 -2.05 -0.63
C VAL A 124 -8.68 -3.04 -1.78
N ARG A 125 -8.76 -2.58 -3.04
CA ARG A 125 -8.59 -3.39 -4.26
C ARG A 125 -9.45 -4.66 -4.28
N GLY A 126 -10.73 -4.54 -3.97
CA GLY A 126 -11.70 -5.63 -3.97
C GLY A 126 -11.56 -6.63 -2.82
N MET A 127 -10.63 -6.39 -1.87
CA MET A 127 -10.40 -7.31 -0.74
C MET A 127 -11.59 -7.41 0.22
N LEU A 128 -12.52 -6.47 0.17
CA LEU A 128 -13.77 -6.45 0.95
C LEU A 128 -14.98 -7.05 0.22
N SER A 129 -14.81 -7.47 -1.04
CA SER A 129 -15.89 -8.09 -1.80
C SER A 129 -16.35 -9.39 -1.14
N LYS A 130 -17.62 -9.77 -1.36
CA LYS A 130 -18.19 -11.02 -0.83
C LYS A 130 -17.33 -12.24 -1.19
N GLY A 131 -16.81 -12.31 -2.42
CA GLY A 131 -15.93 -13.39 -2.87
C GLY A 131 -14.60 -13.44 -2.11
N SER A 132 -13.93 -12.30 -1.92
CA SER A 132 -12.67 -12.24 -1.14
C SER A 132 -12.90 -12.59 0.34
N LEU A 133 -13.99 -12.12 0.94
CA LEU A 133 -14.31 -12.42 2.34
C LEU A 133 -14.66 -13.89 2.57
N GLY A 134 -15.08 -14.64 1.55
CA GLY A 134 -15.30 -16.09 1.65
C GLY A 134 -14.02 -16.89 1.91
N VAL A 135 -12.87 -16.43 1.41
CA VAL A 135 -11.57 -17.09 1.58
C VAL A 135 -10.91 -16.65 2.89
N LYS A 136 -10.64 -17.60 3.79
CA LYS A 136 -10.15 -17.35 5.17
C LYS A 136 -11.07 -16.40 5.96
N SER A 137 -12.37 -16.57 5.77
CA SER A 137 -13.44 -15.69 6.26
C SER A 137 -13.34 -15.35 7.73
N ARG A 138 -13.10 -16.33 8.61
CA ARG A 138 -12.99 -16.11 10.07
C ARG A 138 -11.86 -15.14 10.42
N LYS A 139 -10.67 -15.32 9.84
CA LYS A 139 -9.51 -14.45 10.12
C LYS A 139 -9.73 -13.03 9.59
N LYS A 140 -10.29 -12.90 8.38
CA LYS A 140 -10.58 -11.59 7.78
C LYS A 140 -11.68 -10.86 8.54
N LEU A 141 -12.74 -11.57 8.94
CA LEU A 141 -13.84 -10.97 9.70
C LEU A 141 -13.37 -10.50 11.07
N PHE A 142 -12.62 -11.33 11.80
CA PHE A 142 -12.02 -10.96 13.07
C PHE A 142 -11.12 -9.72 12.91
N PHE A 143 -10.22 -9.72 11.93
CA PHE A 143 -9.38 -8.56 11.63
C PHE A 143 -10.21 -7.28 11.40
N LEU A 144 -11.26 -7.34 10.57
CA LEU A 144 -12.09 -6.19 10.27
C LEU A 144 -12.84 -5.69 11.52
N GLN A 145 -13.38 -6.60 12.32
CA GLN A 145 -14.06 -6.29 13.57
C GLN A 145 -13.11 -5.63 14.56
N SER A 146 -11.94 -6.22 14.81
CA SER A 146 -10.93 -5.66 15.71
C SER A 146 -10.43 -4.31 15.22
N ALA A 147 -10.10 -4.18 13.92
CA ALA A 147 -9.62 -2.93 13.34
C ALA A 147 -10.66 -1.81 13.42
N LYS A 148 -11.95 -2.15 13.25
CA LYS A 148 -13.06 -1.21 13.45
C LYS A 148 -13.21 -0.82 14.91
N PHE A 149 -13.18 -1.80 15.82
CA PHE A 149 -13.37 -1.59 17.25
C PHE A 149 -12.31 -0.66 17.84
N ILE A 150 -11.03 -0.89 17.51
CA ILE A 150 -9.92 -0.03 17.98
C ILE A 150 -9.79 1.28 17.17
N GLY A 151 -10.66 1.53 16.18
CA GLY A 151 -10.59 2.72 15.34
C GLY A 151 -9.30 2.82 14.52
N TYR A 152 -8.72 1.69 14.12
CA TYR A 152 -7.40 1.63 13.48
C TYR A 152 -7.34 2.51 12.22
N PHE A 153 -8.38 2.43 11.39
CA PHE A 153 -8.51 3.20 10.15
C PHE A 153 -9.21 4.56 10.33
N LYS A 154 -9.35 5.05 11.57
CA LYS A 154 -9.80 6.43 11.80
C LYS A 154 -8.81 7.42 11.17
N ASN A 155 -9.34 8.43 10.47
CA ASN A 155 -8.60 9.45 9.71
C ASN A 155 -7.78 8.89 8.52
N VAL A 156 -8.16 7.73 8.00
CA VAL A 156 -7.64 7.18 6.74
C VAL A 156 -8.64 7.48 5.63
N ILE A 157 -8.13 7.96 4.49
CA ILE A 157 -8.93 8.15 3.28
C ILE A 157 -8.89 6.87 2.48
N PHE A 158 -10.03 6.23 2.26
CA PHE A 158 -10.08 5.03 1.45
C PHE A 158 -10.16 5.42 -0.04
N HIS A 159 -9.45 4.67 -0.89
CA HIS A 159 -9.55 4.79 -2.33
C HIS A 159 -10.41 3.63 -2.84
N ALA A 160 -11.60 3.95 -3.36
CA ALA A 160 -12.46 3.03 -4.09
C ALA A 160 -12.39 3.33 -5.60
N THR A 161 -12.34 2.26 -6.39
CA THR A 161 -12.34 2.30 -7.86
C THR A 161 -13.75 2.13 -8.44
N THR A 162 -14.68 1.57 -7.67
CA THR A 162 -16.08 1.38 -8.07
C THR A 162 -17.04 1.83 -6.97
N LEU A 163 -18.29 2.10 -7.34
CA LEU A 163 -19.36 2.39 -6.38
C LEU A 163 -19.63 1.23 -5.43
N ASP A 164 -19.48 -0.01 -5.89
CA ASP A 164 -19.67 -1.19 -5.05
C ASP A 164 -18.54 -1.36 -4.05
N GLU A 165 -17.28 -1.12 -4.45
CA GLU A 165 -16.15 -1.11 -3.52
C GLU A 165 -16.34 -0.02 -2.44
N LYS A 166 -16.86 1.15 -2.82
CA LYS A 166 -17.23 2.20 -1.87
C LYS A 166 -18.31 1.74 -0.88
N LYS A 167 -19.34 1.02 -1.33
CA LYS A 167 -20.37 0.46 -0.45
C LYS A 167 -19.76 -0.56 0.51
N ASP A 168 -18.89 -1.44 0.02
CA ASP A 168 -18.21 -2.46 0.83
C ASP A 168 -17.32 -1.84 1.91
N ILE A 169 -16.55 -0.80 1.58
CA ILE A 169 -15.75 -0.03 2.54
C ILE A 169 -16.63 0.58 3.63
N LYS A 170 -17.72 1.25 3.25
CA LYS A 170 -18.65 1.87 4.21
C LYS A 170 -19.35 0.83 5.08
N LYS A 171 -19.64 -0.35 4.54
CA LYS A 171 -20.20 -1.47 5.30
C LYS A 171 -19.19 -2.00 6.33
N ALA A 172 -17.93 -2.19 5.93
CA ALA A 172 -16.88 -2.72 6.79
C ALA A 172 -16.48 -1.74 7.90
N PHE A 173 -16.19 -0.49 7.56
CA PHE A 173 -15.57 0.48 8.47
C PHE A 173 -16.54 1.55 9.01
N GLY A 174 -17.74 1.67 8.44
CA GLY A 174 -18.79 2.59 8.89
C GLY A 174 -19.13 3.69 7.86
N LYS A 175 -20.34 4.25 7.98
CA LYS A 175 -20.86 5.25 7.01
C LYS A 175 -20.08 6.57 6.99
N LYS A 176 -19.41 6.93 8.09
CA LYS A 176 -18.61 8.16 8.25
C LYS A 176 -17.21 8.05 7.65
N THR A 177 -16.80 6.87 7.17
CA THR A 177 -15.50 6.67 6.54
C THR A 177 -15.39 7.49 5.25
N THR A 178 -14.29 8.23 5.11
CA THR A 178 -13.97 9.00 3.91
C THR A 178 -13.55 8.05 2.80
N VAL A 179 -14.27 8.08 1.67
CA VAL A 179 -14.03 7.28 0.46
C VAL A 179 -14.15 8.15 -0.78
#